data_AF-A0A935DNP5-F1
#
_entry.id   AF-A0A935DNP5-F1
#
_cell.length_a   1.000
_cell.length_b   1.000
_cell.length_c   1.000
_cell.angle_alpha   90.00
_cell.angle_beta   90.00
_cell.angle_gamma   90.00
#
_symmetry.space_group_name_H-M   'P 1'
#
loop_
_entity.id
_entity.type
_entity.pdbx_description
1 polymer ?
#
loop_
_entity_poly.entity_id
_entity_poly.type
_entity_poly.pdbx_seq_one_letter_code
_entity_poly.pdbx_strand_id
1 'polypeptide(L)' 'MLTGSLSTLYGVWGAAPNDVWAVGEGGTILHWDGARWSSIPSNTTATLRSVWGASAGDVWAVGDNGTAVHYTL' A
#
# COMPACT_ATOMS: atom_id res chain seq x y z
N MET A 1 -10.15 7.14 -18.06
CA MET A 1 -10.86 6.28 -17.08
C MET A 1 -9.87 5.22 -16.64
N LEU A 2 -9.51 5.18 -15.35
CA LEU A 2 -8.60 4.15 -14.82
C LEU A 2 -9.38 2.83 -14.73
N THR A 3 -9.03 1.85 -15.55
CA THR A 3 -9.49 0.47 -15.37
C THR A 3 -8.69 -0.13 -14.22
N GLY A 4 -9.06 0.21 -12.98
CA GLY A 4 -8.52 -0.44 -11.81
C GLY A 4 -8.87 -1.92 -11.88
N SER A 5 -7.86 -2.80 -11.90
CA SER A 5 -8.05 -4.19 -11.51
C SER A 5 -8.83 -4.21 -10.20
N LEU A 6 -9.91 -5.00 -10.11
CA LEU A 6 -10.70 -5.17 -8.89
C LEU A 6 -9.92 -5.99 -7.86
N SER A 7 -8.74 -5.53 -7.46
CA SER A 7 -7.92 -6.17 -6.44
C SER A 7 -8.55 -5.93 -5.07
N THR A 8 -8.78 -6.98 -4.30
CA THR A 8 -9.26 -6.85 -2.93
C THR A 8 -8.20 -6.13 -2.09
N LEU A 9 -8.60 -5.09 -1.36
CA LEU A 9 -7.73 -4.38 -0.40
C LEU A 9 -7.95 -4.98 1.00
N TYR A 10 -6.85 -5.22 1.72
CA TYR A 10 -6.86 -5.89 3.02
C TYR A 10 -6.42 -4.98 4.16
N GLY A 11 -5.63 -3.94 3.88
CA GLY A 11 -5.10 -3.04 4.91
C GLY A 11 -5.11 -1.59 4.45
N VAL A 12 -5.33 -0.68 5.41
CA VAL A 12 -5.21 0.76 5.22
C VAL A 12 -4.55 1.39 6.44
N TRP A 13 -3.65 2.34 6.20
CA TRP A 13 -3.01 3.14 7.24
C TRP A 13 -2.86 4.58 6.75
N GLY A 14 -3.06 5.56 7.63
CA GLY A 14 -2.91 6.97 7.29
C GLY A 14 -2.06 7.71 8.31
N ALA A 15 -1.05 8.43 7.82
CA ALA A 15 -0.25 9.35 8.63
C ALA A 15 -0.94 10.73 8.75
N ALA A 16 -1.63 11.15 7.68
CA ALA A 16 -2.28 12.44 7.55
C ALA A 16 -3.41 12.38 6.50
N PRO A 17 -4.29 13.40 6.39
CA PRO A 17 -5.37 13.43 5.39
C PRO A 17 -4.88 13.34 3.92
N ASN A 18 -3.61 13.67 3.68
CA ASN A 18 -2.94 13.66 2.39
C ASN A 18 -1.82 12.59 2.30
N ASP A 19 -1.82 11.64 3.22
CA ASP A 19 -0.85 10.54 3.26
C ASP A 19 -1.52 9.29 3.80
N VAL A 20 -2.13 8.52 2.89
CA VAL A 20 -2.82 7.27 3.21
C VAL A 20 -2.34 6.16 2.29
N TRP A 21 -2.08 5.00 2.86
CA TRP A 21 -1.59 3.82 2.17
C TRP A 21 -2.65 2.72 2.26
N ALA A 22 -2.89 2.03 1.14
CA ALA A 22 -3.74 0.85 1.09
C ALA A 22 -3.02 -0.30 0.40
N VAL A 23 -3.22 -1.52 0.89
CA VAL A 23 -2.53 -2.72 0.38
C VAL A 23 -3.50 -3.86 0.13
N GLY A 24 -3.18 -4.74 -0.82
CA GLY A 24 -4.11 -5.78 -1.26
C GLY A 24 -3.52 -6.93 -2.06
N GLU A 25 -4.40 -7.61 -2.79
CA GLU A 25 -4.08 -8.75 -3.66
C GLU A 25 -3.02 -8.44 -4.70
N GLY A 26 -2.23 -9.46 -5.07
CA GLY A 26 -1.26 -9.34 -6.16
C GLY A 26 -0.13 -8.34 -5.88
N GLY A 27 0.18 -8.08 -4.61
CA GLY A 27 1.16 -7.07 -4.21
C GLY A 27 0.67 -5.63 -4.44
N THR A 28 -0.64 -5.40 -4.51
CA THR A 28 -1.21 -4.06 -4.71
C THR A 28 -0.81 -3.14 -3.56
N ILE A 29 -0.26 -1.97 -3.90
CA ILE A 29 -0.03 -0.85 -2.99
C ILE A 29 -0.53 0.42 -3.66
N LEU A 30 -1.38 1.15 -2.94
CA LEU A 30 -1.92 2.43 -3.36
C LEU A 30 -1.54 3.49 -2.34
N HIS A 31 -1.15 4.67 -2.82
CA HIS A 31 -0.87 5.84 -2.01
C HIS A 31 -1.78 7.00 -2.40
N TRP A 32 -2.38 7.63 -1.40
CA TRP A 32 -3.22 8.81 -1.50
C TRP A 32 -2.40 10.04 -1.11
N ASP A 33 -2.32 11.00 -2.02
CA ASP A 33 -1.56 12.25 -1.85
C ASP A 33 -2.43 13.45 -1.40
N GLY A 34 -3.70 13.23 -1.06
CA GLY A 34 -4.67 14.30 -0.78
C GLY A 34 -5.57 14.67 -1.96
N ALA A 35 -5.24 14.21 -3.17
CA ALA A 35 -6.01 14.51 -4.38
C ALA A 35 -6.34 13.27 -5.22
N ARG A 36 -5.42 12.30 -5.30
CA ARG A 36 -5.59 11.08 -6.08
C ARG A 36 -4.92 9.88 -5.42
N TRP A 37 -5.41 8.69 -5.76
CA TRP A 37 -4.72 7.44 -5.51
C TRP A 37 -3.74 7.14 -6.65
N SER A 38 -2.51 6.76 -6.31
CA SER A 38 -1.48 6.32 -7.24
C SER A 38 -1.00 4.92 -6.86
N SER A 39 -0.71 4.08 -7.85
CA SER A 39 -0.13 2.75 -7.61
C SER A 39 1.36 2.87 -7.36
N ILE A 40 1.83 2.22 -6.29
CA ILE A 40 3.24 2.18 -5.92
C ILE A 40 3.79 0.76 -6.22
N PRO A 41 4.94 0.64 -6.89
CA PRO A 41 5.57 -0.67 -7.12
C PRO A 41 5.92 -1.36 -5.79
N SER A 42 5.44 -2.58 -5.61
CA SER A 42 5.76 -3.45 -4.47
C SER A 42 6.91 -4.42 -4.72
N ASN A 43 7.28 -4.61 -5.99
CA ASN A 43 8.26 -5.61 -6.43
C ASN A 43 7.93 -7.05 -5.99
N THR A 44 6.67 -7.32 -5.66
CA THR A 44 6.16 -8.64 -5.30
C THR A 44 4.77 -8.84 -5.88
N THR A 45 4.38 -10.09 -6.08
CA THR A 45 2.99 -10.47 -6.39
C THR A 45 2.29 -11.12 -5.21
N ALA A 46 2.99 -11.28 -4.07
CA ALA A 46 2.39 -11.81 -2.86
C ALA A 46 1.30 -10.87 -2.35
N THR A 47 0.19 -11.44 -1.89
CA THR A 47 -0.89 -10.67 -1.27
C THR A 47 -0.38 -9.97 -0.02
N LEU A 48 -0.55 -8.65 0.02
CA LEU A 48 -0.23 -7.83 1.18
C LEU A 48 -1.47 -7.74 2.07
N ARG A 49 -1.30 -8.11 3.34
CA ARG A 49 -2.38 -8.31 4.32
C ARG A 49 -2.58 -7.11 5.23
N SER A 50 -1.50 -6.38 5.51
CA SER A 50 -1.52 -5.26 6.43
C SER A 50 -0.49 -4.22 6.04
N VAL A 51 -0.76 -2.98 6.42
CA VAL A 51 0.14 -1.85 6.26
C VAL A 51 0.15 -1.05 7.54
N TRP A 52 1.34 -0.56 7.91
CA TRP A 52 1.54 0.30 9.06
C TRP A 52 2.75 1.20 8.80
N GLY A 53 2.73 2.42 9.33
CA GLY A 53 3.89 3.31 9.28
C GLY A 53 4.27 3.84 10.65
N ALA A 54 5.58 3.96 10.88
CA ALA A 54 6.13 4.67 12.03
C ALA A 54 6.05 6.19 11.83
N SER A 55 6.13 6.64 10.57
CA SER A 55 5.97 8.01 10.14
C SER A 55 5.54 8.06 8.65
N ALA A 56 5.23 9.25 8.15
CA ALA A 56 4.94 9.48 6.72
C ALA A 56 6.04 8.94 5.78
N GLY A 57 7.29 8.94 6.23
CA GLY A 57 8.45 8.47 5.46
C GLY A 57 8.97 7.09 5.87
N ASP A 58 8.23 6.32 6.67
CA ASP A 58 8.64 4.98 7.11
C ASP A 58 7.41 4.07 7.20
N VAL A 59 7.12 3.36 6.10
CA VAL A 59 5.91 2.57 5.92
C VAL A 59 6.26 1.12 5.57
N TRP A 60 5.60 0.18 6.24
CA TRP A 60 5.78 -1.25 6.08
C TRP A 60 4.49 -1.90 5.61
N ALA A 61 4.55 -2.63 4.51
CA ALA A 61 3.50 -3.53 4.06
C ALA A 61 3.95 -4.97 4.27
N VAL A 62 3.13 -5.78 4.93
CA VAL A 62 3.41 -7.19 5.22
C VAL A 62 2.36 -8.09 4.61
N GLY A 63 2.78 -9.28 4.16
CA GLY A 63 1.94 -10.17 3.38
C GLY A 63 2.31 -11.64 3.48
N ASP A 64 1.69 -12.43 2.61
CA ASP A 64 1.84 -13.88 2.57
C ASP A 64 3.32 -14.29 2.33
N ASN A 65 3.68 -15.52 2.70
CA ASN A 65 5.03 -16.08 2.57
C ASN A 65 6.14 -15.30 3.32
N GLY A 66 5.78 -14.57 4.39
CA GLY A 66 6.73 -13.75 5.14
C GLY A 66 7.19 -12.51 4.38
N THR A 67 6.46 -12.09 3.35
CA THR A 67 6.79 -10.91 2.55
C THR A 67 6.67 -9.65 3.40
N ALA A 68 7.71 -8.83 3.37
CA ALA A 68 7.69 -7.47 3.90
C ALA A 68 8.26 -6.52 2.83
N VAL A 69 7.55 -5.42 2.59
CA VAL A 69 7.99 -4.34 1.72
C VAL A 69 8.10 -3.08 2.56
N HIS A 70 9.25 -2.43 2.48
CA HIS A 70 9.56 -1.22 3.24
C HIS A 70 9.68 -0.02 2.30
N TYR A 71 9.01 1.07 2.67
CA TYR A 71 9.02 2.33 1.97
C TYR A 71 9.62 3.41 2.85
N THR A 72 10.70 4.00 2.34
CA THR A 72 11.32 5.20 2.89
C THR A 72 11.26 6.31 1.84
N LEU A 73 10.78 7.48 2.23
CA LEU A 73 10.73 8.68 1.39
C LEU A 73 11.92 9.61 1.66
#